data_AF-A0A9E5TR34-F1
#
_entry.id   AF-A0A9E5TR34-F1
#
_cell.length_a   1.000
_cell.length_b   1.000
_cell.length_c   1.000
_cell.angle_alpha   90.00
_cell.angle_beta   90.00
_cell.angle_gamma   90.00
#
_symmetry.space_group_name_H-M   'P 1'
#
loop_
_entity.id
_entity.type
_entity.pdbx_description
1 polymer ?
#
loop_
_entity_poly.entity_id
_entity_poly.type
_entity_poly.pdbx_seq_one_letter_code
_entity_poly.pdbx_strand_id
1 'polypeptide(L)' 'MKCPECQFENRKGVKFCEECGAKMELECPNCGTKIPLGTKFCGACGYDQGEP' A
#
# COMPACT_ATOMS: atom_id res chain seq x y z
N MET A 1 -4.32 3.24 8.93
CA MET A 1 -3.38 3.78 7.93
C MET A 1 -4.06 4.92 7.22
N LYS A 2 -3.38 6.07 7.09
CA LYS A 2 -3.98 7.27 6.52
C LYS A 2 -4.04 7.14 5.00
N CYS A 3 -5.20 7.41 4.39
CA CYS A 3 -5.32 7.47 2.94
C CYS A 3 -4.46 8.63 2.41
N PRO A 4 -3.60 8.43 1.39
CA PRO A 4 -2.81 9.52 0.83
C PRO A 4 -3.65 10.55 0.07
N GLU A 5 -4.82 10.15 -0.46
CA GLU A 5 -5.71 11.01 -1.25
C GLU A 5 -6.61 11.90 -0.36
N CYS A 6 -7.41 11.28 0.53
CA CYS A 6 -8.41 12.01 1.33
C CYS A 6 -8.06 12.13 2.82
N GLN A 7 -6.93 11.56 3.25
CA GLN A 7 -6.48 11.55 4.64
C GLN A 7 -7.37 10.79 5.65
N PHE A 8 -8.39 10.05 5.19
CA PHE A 8 -9.20 9.19 6.06
C PHE A 8 -8.37 8.08 6.72
N GLU A 9 -8.65 7.76 7.99
CA GLU A 9 -7.99 6.68 8.72
C GLU A 9 -8.65 5.32 8.40
N ASN A 10 -7.96 4.50 7.62
CA ASN A 10 -8.43 3.18 7.21
C ASN A 10 -7.87 2.06 8.10
N ARG A 11 -8.57 0.92 8.15
CA ARG A 11 -8.02 -0.32 8.74
C ARG A 11 -6.78 -0.79 7.97
N LYS A 12 -5.85 -1.48 8.64
CA LYS A 12 -4.68 -2.05 7.96
C LYS A 12 -5.12 -3.16 7.01
N GLY A 13 -4.57 -3.19 5.80
CA GLY A 13 -4.83 -4.25 4.81
C GLY A 13 -6.13 -4.09 4.01
N VAL A 14 -6.81 -2.94 4.09
CA VAL A 14 -7.90 -2.64 3.14
C VAL A 14 -7.33 -2.49 1.73
N LYS A 15 -8.09 -2.92 0.71
CA LYS A 15 -7.69 -2.79 -0.70
C LYS A 15 -7.98 -1.41 -1.29
N PHE A 16 -9.03 -0.77 -0.77
CA PHE A 16 -9.49 0.55 -1.17
C PHE A 16 -9.83 1.37 0.07
N CYS A 17 -9.76 2.69 -0.02
CA CYS A 17 -10.19 3.59 1.04
C CYS A 17 -11.70 3.45 1.24
N GLU A 18 -12.12 3.27 2.49
CA GLU A 18 -13.52 3.08 2.87
C GLU A 18 -14.35 4.38 2.73
N GLU A 19 -13.70 5.52 2.48
CA GLU A 19 -14.35 6.82 2.28
C GLU A 19 -14.32 7.25 0.80
N CYS A 20 -13.13 7.40 0.21
CA CYS A 20 -12.99 7.95 -1.15
C CYS A 20 -12.80 6.91 -2.27
N GLY A 21 -12.61 5.62 -1.94
CA GLY A 21 -12.40 4.55 -2.92
C GLY A 21 -10.98 4.46 -3.54
N ALA A 22 -10.03 5.30 -3.12
CA ALA A 22 -8.64 5.24 -3.60
C ALA A 22 -8.00 3.88 -3.29
N LYS A 23 -7.14 3.36 -4.18
CA LYS A 23 -6.41 2.10 -3.93
C LYS A 23 -5.45 2.25 -2.76
N MET A 24 -5.44 1.26 -1.88
CA MET A 24 -4.60 1.20 -0.68
C MET A 24 -3.49 0.15 -0.78
N GLU A 25 -3.24 -0.33 -1.99
CA GLU A 25 -2.23 -1.32 -2.36
C GLU A 25 -1.39 -0.78 -3.53
N LEU A 26 -0.10 -1.12 -3.56
CA LEU A 26 0.82 -0.88 -4.69
C LEU A 26 1.30 -2.21 -5.27
N GLU A 27 1.80 -2.20 -6.49
CA GLU A 27 2.46 -3.36 -7.10
C GLU A 27 3.96 -3.26 -6.89
N CYS A 28 4.60 -4.35 -6.49
CA CYS A 28 6.04 -4.39 -6.33
C CYS A 28 6.73 -4.15 -7.68
N PRO A 29 7.62 -3.15 -7.80
CA PRO A 29 8.30 -2.89 -9.07
C PRO A 29 9.25 -4.02 -9.47
N ASN A 30 9.72 -4.83 -8.51
CA ASN A 30 10.62 -5.95 -8.77
C ASN A 30 9.90 -7.24 -9.18
N CYS A 31 8.75 -7.56 -8.58
CA CYS A 31 8.07 -8.86 -8.80
C CYS A 31 6.57 -8.79 -9.14
N GLY A 32 5.97 -7.60 -9.19
CA GLY A 32 4.55 -7.39 -9.50
C GLY A 32 3.56 -7.83 -8.41
N THR A 33 4.02 -8.34 -7.26
CA THR A 33 3.12 -8.71 -6.16
C THR A 33 2.44 -7.47 -5.56
N LYS A 34 1.14 -7.57 -5.26
CA LYS A 34 0.40 -6.51 -4.55
C LYS A 34 0.84 -6.41 -3.10
N ILE A 35 1.17 -5.21 -2.66
CA ILE A 35 1.68 -4.90 -1.32
C ILE A 35 0.82 -3.78 -0.72
N PRO A 36 0.41 -3.88 0.56
CA PRO A 36 -0.27 -2.77 1.23
C PRO A 36 0.60 -1.51 1.28
N LEU A 37 -0.01 -0.33 1.10
CA LEU A 37 0.69 0.94 1.25
C LEU A 37 1.35 1.07 2.64
N GLY A 38 2.52 1.72 2.67
CA GLY A 38 3.29 1.92 3.90
C GLY A 38 4.04 0.69 4.39
N THR A 39 4.06 -0.41 3.63
CA THR A 39 4.93 -1.56 3.92
C THR A 39 6.35 -1.24 3.45
N LYS A 40 7.34 -1.40 4.33
CA LYS A 40 8.75 -1.12 3.99
C LYS A 40 9.37 -2.14 3.03
N PHE A 41 9.01 -3.42 3.12
CA PHE A 41 9.58 -4.47 2.28
C PHE A 41 8.49 -5.32 1.61
N CYS A 42 8.77 -5.82 0.40
CA CYS A 42 7.93 -6.80 -0.26
C CYS A 42 7.98 -8.14 0.49
N GLY A 43 6.86 -8.61 1.01
CA GLY A 43 6.78 -9.92 1.68
C GLY A 43 7.00 -11.12 0.75
N ALA A 44 6.97 -10.94 -0.57
CA ALA A 44 7.18 -12.02 -1.54
C ALA A 44 8.62 -12.12 -2.04
N CYS A 45 9.30 -11.00 -2.30
CA CYS A 45 10.66 -10.99 -2.86
C CYS A 45 11.70 -10.24 -2.03
N GLY A 46 11.31 -9.57 -0.95
CA GLY A 46 12.23 -8.82 -0.08
C GLY A 46 12.63 -7.42 -0.57
N TYR A 47 12.15 -6.97 -1.74
CA TYR A 47 12.45 -5.63 -2.27
C TYR A 47 12.06 -4.50 -1.31
N ASP A 48 12.95 -3.52 -1.10
CA ASP A 48 12.72 -2.34 -0.25
C ASP A 48 11.86 -1.29 -0.99
N GLN A 49 10.68 -1.00 -0.45
CA GLN A 49 9.71 -0.03 -0.94
C GLN A 49 9.87 1.35 -0.29
N GLY A 50 10.80 1.49 0.65
CA GLY A 50 11.02 2.67 1.48
C GLY A 50 12.00 3.69 0.91
N GLU A 51 12.61 3.42 -0.25
CA GLU A 51 13.48 4.36 -0.95
C GLU A 51 12.79 5.00 -2.17
N PRO A 52 12.95 6.32 -2.38
CA PRO A 52 12.46 7.03 -3.56
C PRO A 52 13.24 6.71 -4.84
#